data_AF-A0A7S0K007-F1
#
_entry.id   AF-A0A7S0K007-F1
#
_cell.length_a   1.000
_cell.length_b   1.000
_cell.length_c   1.000
_cell.angle_alpha   90.00
_cell.angle_beta   90.00
_cell.angle_gamma   90.00
#
_symmetry.space_group_name_H-M   'P 1'
#
loop_
_entity.id
_entity.type
_entity.pdbx_description
1 polymer ?
#
loop_
_entity_poly.entity_id
_entity_poly.type
_entity_poly.pdbx_seq_one_letter_code
_entity_poly.pdbx_strand_id
1 'polypeptide(L)'
;REFKRSLFAAVVDDADWDERSRFPRGKLKASLGESGTIVTDLQAILQKHEIDSSAFSEAVVEELRPLTEEKARSGKGGWRVPEEERARRRDLTSECIFTIDPTTAKDLDDALHIKPLGDGRFEVGVHIADVSHFVTPGSAVDEEARRRCTSTYLVTRVIPMLPPILCEELCSLNPNVDRLAFSCIWVMNDKGEMEPDEPWYGRTIIRCCAKLDYPTAQHMIEGTIPVA
;
A
#
# COMPACT_ATOMS: atom_id res chain seq x y z
N ARG A 1 -1.30 38.53 -24.85
CA ARG A 1 -0.12 38.49 -23.94
C ARG A 1 -0.44 37.78 -22.62
N GLU A 2 -1.68 37.86 -22.13
CA GLU A 2 -2.14 37.37 -20.82
C GLU A 2 -1.94 35.87 -20.55
N PHE A 3 -2.12 34.99 -21.55
CA PHE A 3 -2.03 33.53 -21.36
C PHE A 3 -0.73 32.90 -21.87
N LYS A 4 0.31 33.69 -22.15
CA LYS A 4 1.54 33.19 -22.82
C LYS A 4 2.25 32.09 -22.00
N ARG A 5 2.05 32.07 -20.68
CA ARG A 5 2.62 31.08 -19.76
C ARG A 5 1.54 30.21 -19.12
N SER A 6 0.31 30.20 -19.60
CA SER A 6 -0.75 29.40 -18.99
C SER A 6 -0.84 28.02 -19.65
N LEU A 7 -0.92 26.98 -18.83
CA LEU A 7 -1.19 25.61 -19.28
C LEU A 7 -2.69 25.35 -19.29
N PHE A 8 -3.14 24.67 -20.34
CA PHE A 8 -4.53 24.27 -20.53
C PHE A 8 -4.58 22.79 -20.87
N ALA A 9 -5.64 22.13 -20.41
CA ALA A 9 -5.99 20.80 -20.87
C ALA A 9 -7.03 20.88 -21.98
N ALA A 10 -6.82 20.14 -23.06
CA ALA A 10 -7.76 20.01 -24.17
C ALA A 10 -7.93 18.54 -24.54
N VAL A 11 -9.11 18.19 -25.04
CA VAL A 11 -9.40 16.86 -25.60
C VAL A 11 -9.54 17.03 -27.10
N VAL A 12 -8.85 16.17 -27.86
CA VAL A 12 -8.99 16.11 -29.31
C VAL A 12 -10.31 15.42 -29.65
N ASP A 13 -11.04 15.99 -30.61
CA ASP A 13 -12.26 15.37 -31.13
C ASP A 13 -11.87 14.43 -32.28
N ASP A 14 -11.55 13.17 -31.95
CA ASP A 14 -11.03 12.19 -32.92
C ASP A 14 -12.00 11.92 -34.09
N ALA A 15 -13.28 12.23 -33.90
CA ALA A 15 -14.32 12.09 -34.93
C ALA A 15 -14.39 13.28 -35.91
N ASP A 16 -13.73 14.41 -35.60
CA ASP A 16 -13.79 15.67 -36.38
C ASP A 16 -12.38 16.14 -36.81
N TRP A 17 -11.55 15.20 -37.28
CA TRP A 17 -10.31 15.51 -38.00
C TRP A 17 -10.51 15.37 -39.52
N ASP A 18 -10.92 16.48 -40.13
CA ASP A 18 -11.09 16.60 -41.58
C ASP A 18 -9.77 16.35 -42.33
N GLU A 19 -9.81 15.55 -43.40
CA GLU A 19 -8.66 15.17 -44.24
C GLU A 19 -7.93 16.37 -44.89
N ARG A 20 -8.62 17.51 -45.03
CA ARG A 20 -8.08 18.76 -45.57
C ARG A 20 -7.49 19.66 -44.48
N SER A 21 -7.74 19.33 -43.21
CA SER A 21 -7.20 20.07 -42.07
C SER A 21 -5.85 19.51 -41.64
N ARG A 22 -4.83 20.38 -41.63
CA ARG A 22 -3.49 20.02 -41.12
C ARG A 22 -3.47 19.69 -39.63
N PHE A 23 -4.42 20.24 -38.85
CA PHE A 23 -4.46 20.09 -37.40
C PHE A 23 -5.83 19.54 -36.96
N PRO A 24 -5.86 18.67 -35.93
CA PRO A 24 -7.12 18.20 -35.38
C PRO A 24 -7.86 19.33 -34.67
N ARG A 25 -9.19 19.20 -34.58
CA ARG A 25 -10.01 20.03 -33.71
C ARG A 25 -10.04 19.46 -32.30
N GLY A 26 -10.26 20.33 -31.32
CA GLY A 26 -10.34 19.91 -29.93
C GLY A 26 -11.14 20.90 -29.09
N LYS A 27 -11.53 20.45 -27.91
CA LYS A 27 -12.27 21.22 -26.93
C LYS A 27 -11.40 21.47 -25.71
N LEU A 28 -11.28 22.74 -25.31
CA LEU A 28 -10.64 23.09 -24.05
C LEU A 28 -11.47 22.53 -22.89
N LYS A 29 -10.80 21.77 -22.01
CA LYS A 29 -11.43 21.10 -20.86
C LYS A 29 -11.23 21.89 -19.57
N ALA A 30 -10.03 22.43 -19.34
CA ALA A 30 -9.70 23.17 -18.13
C ALA A 30 -8.47 24.09 -18.32
N SER A 31 -8.39 25.13 -17.49
CA SER A 31 -7.17 25.90 -17.26
C SER A 31 -6.43 25.31 -16.05
N LEU A 32 -5.15 24.96 -16.22
CA LEU A 32 -4.34 24.31 -15.20
C LEU A 32 -3.53 25.31 -14.35
N GLY A 33 -3.30 26.52 -14.88
CA GLY A 33 -2.56 27.58 -14.20
C GLY A 33 -1.29 28.01 -14.93
N GLU A 34 -0.33 28.61 -14.21
CA GLU A 34 0.92 29.10 -14.77
C GLU A 34 1.97 27.99 -14.91
N SER A 35 2.53 27.89 -16.11
CA SER A 35 3.61 26.98 -16.51
C SER A 35 4.90 27.29 -15.78
N GLY A 36 5.61 26.22 -15.38
CA GLY A 36 6.86 26.32 -14.63
C GLY A 36 6.66 26.37 -13.11
N THR A 37 5.42 26.24 -12.64
CA THR A 37 5.13 25.97 -11.23
C THR A 37 4.99 24.47 -11.02
N ILE A 38 5.56 23.95 -9.92
CA ILE A 38 5.54 22.51 -9.61
C ILE A 38 4.11 21.97 -9.58
N VAL A 39 3.16 22.73 -9.00
CA VAL A 39 1.76 22.31 -8.86
C VAL A 39 1.08 22.15 -10.22
N THR A 40 1.17 23.17 -11.09
CA THR A 40 0.54 23.13 -12.41
C THR A 40 1.19 22.08 -13.31
N ASP A 41 2.52 22.02 -13.33
CA ASP A 41 3.24 21.05 -14.18
C ASP A 41 2.97 19.61 -13.72
N LEU A 42 2.87 19.37 -12.41
CA LEU A 42 2.49 18.06 -11.88
C LEU A 42 1.05 17.69 -12.26
N GLN A 43 0.10 18.63 -12.15
CA GLN A 43 -1.29 18.38 -12.58
C GLN A 43 -1.36 18.06 -14.07
N ALA A 44 -0.57 18.73 -14.90
CA ALA A 44 -0.48 18.44 -16.34
C ALA A 44 0.07 17.03 -16.60
N ILE A 45 1.09 16.58 -15.86
CA ILE A 45 1.62 15.21 -15.94
C ILE A 45 0.54 14.19 -15.55
N LEU A 46 -0.13 14.38 -14.42
CA LEU A 46 -1.18 13.48 -13.95
C LEU A 46 -2.30 13.34 -14.98
N GLN A 47 -2.76 14.46 -15.53
CA GLN A 47 -3.82 14.44 -16.54
C GLN A 47 -3.37 13.80 -17.86
N LYS A 48 -2.13 14.06 -18.30
CA LYS A 48 -1.56 13.47 -19.52
C LYS A 48 -1.45 11.95 -19.43
N HIS A 49 -1.18 11.42 -18.24
CA HIS A 49 -1.05 9.99 -17.97
C HIS A 49 -2.32 9.37 -17.40
N GLU A 50 -3.43 10.11 -17.38
CA GLU A 50 -4.74 9.66 -16.88
C GLU A 50 -4.70 9.11 -15.44
N ILE A 51 -3.78 9.64 -14.63
CA ILE A 51 -3.63 9.28 -13.23
C ILE A 51 -4.67 10.06 -12.43
N ASP A 52 -5.66 9.34 -11.90
CA ASP A 52 -6.69 9.97 -11.10
C ASP A 52 -6.19 10.29 -9.68
N SER A 53 -6.03 11.58 -9.41
CA SER A 53 -5.66 12.11 -8.10
C SER A 53 -6.85 12.69 -7.33
N SER A 54 -8.09 12.43 -7.75
CA SER A 54 -9.29 12.90 -7.08
C SER A 54 -9.55 12.18 -5.76
N ALA A 55 -10.39 12.80 -4.92
CA ALA A 55 -10.85 12.17 -3.70
C ALA A 55 -11.64 10.89 -4.02
N PHE A 56 -11.61 9.94 -3.08
CA PHE A 56 -12.41 8.73 -3.17
C PHE A 56 -13.90 9.08 -3.23
N SER A 57 -14.66 8.30 -4.00
CA SER A 57 -16.10 8.52 -4.20
C SER A 57 -16.89 8.35 -2.90
N GLU A 58 -18.09 8.93 -2.84
CA GLU A 58 -18.98 8.78 -1.69
C GLU A 58 -19.32 7.30 -1.42
N ALA A 59 -19.50 6.50 -2.48
CA ALA A 59 -19.73 5.06 -2.34
C ALA A 59 -18.58 4.34 -1.60
N VAL A 60 -17.32 4.68 -1.91
CA VAL A 60 -16.14 4.14 -1.21
C VAL A 60 -16.11 4.59 0.25
N VAL A 61 -16.46 5.85 0.51
CA VAL A 61 -16.49 6.41 1.87
C VAL A 61 -17.58 5.75 2.72
N GLU A 62 -18.78 5.54 2.16
CA GLU A 62 -19.89 4.87 2.85
C GLU A 62 -19.56 3.40 3.15
N GLU A 63 -18.94 2.67 2.21
CA GLU A 63 -18.53 1.28 2.41
C GLU A 63 -17.57 1.14 3.60
N LEU A 64 -16.64 2.08 3.76
CA LEU A 64 -15.62 2.07 4.83
C LEU A 64 -16.06 2.79 6.11
N ARG A 65 -17.26 3.38 6.14
CA ARG A 65 -17.80 4.09 7.32
C ARG A 65 -17.83 3.21 8.57
N PRO A 66 -18.31 1.94 8.55
CA PRO A 66 -18.35 1.12 9.74
C PRO A 66 -16.96 0.88 10.37
N LEU A 67 -15.96 0.64 9.53
CA LEU A 67 -14.57 0.43 9.95
C LEU A 67 -13.98 1.71 10.55
N THR A 68 -14.27 2.86 9.94
CA THR A 68 -13.82 4.17 10.41
C THR A 68 -14.43 4.52 11.77
N GLU A 69 -15.72 4.25 11.96
CA GLU A 69 -16.45 4.49 13.22
C GLU A 69 -16.01 3.52 14.32
N GLU A 70 -15.81 2.24 14.00
CA GLU A 70 -15.26 1.27 14.95
C GLU A 70 -13.87 1.67 15.45
N LYS A 71 -12.99 2.08 14.53
CA LYS A 71 -11.68 2.60 14.90
C LYS A 71 -11.79 3.82 15.80
N ALA A 72 -12.65 4.78 15.47
CA ALA A 72 -12.85 5.98 16.27
C ALA A 72 -13.32 5.67 17.70
N ARG A 73 -14.17 4.65 17.88
CA ARG A 73 -14.64 4.18 19.20
C ARG A 73 -13.56 3.45 20.01
N SER A 74 -12.61 2.81 19.36
CA SER A 74 -11.64 1.89 19.99
C SER A 74 -10.38 2.57 20.55
N GLY A 75 -10.23 3.88 20.39
CA GLY A 75 -9.13 4.67 20.96
C GLY A 75 -7.75 4.40 20.32
N LYS A 76 -6.66 4.70 21.06
CA LYS A 76 -5.27 4.42 20.63
C LYS A 76 -5.05 2.90 20.55
N GLY A 77 -5.30 2.33 19.38
CA GLY A 77 -5.23 0.90 19.10
C GLY A 77 -6.09 0.50 17.89
N GLY A 78 -7.11 1.29 17.57
CA GLY A 78 -7.92 1.14 16.36
C GLY A 78 -8.82 -0.10 16.34
N TRP A 79 -9.31 -0.42 15.15
CA TRP A 79 -10.04 -1.65 14.82
C TRP A 79 -9.29 -2.89 15.34
N ARG A 80 -10.04 -3.88 15.83
CA ARG A 80 -9.47 -5.11 16.40
C ARG A 80 -9.81 -6.31 15.51
N VAL A 81 -8.88 -7.25 15.44
CA VAL A 81 -9.12 -8.52 14.75
C VAL A 81 -10.32 -9.22 15.41
N PRO A 82 -11.39 -9.54 14.64
CA PRO A 82 -12.55 -10.25 15.16
C PRO A 82 -12.19 -11.63 15.72
N GLU A 83 -12.88 -12.08 16.77
CA GLU A 83 -12.64 -13.39 17.41
C GLU A 83 -12.88 -14.56 16.44
N GLU A 84 -13.83 -14.40 15.51
CA GLU A 84 -14.09 -15.37 14.44
C GLU A 84 -12.90 -15.54 13.49
N GLU A 85 -12.16 -14.48 13.20
CA GLU A 85 -10.93 -14.55 12.41
C GLU A 85 -9.78 -15.17 13.23
N ARG A 86 -9.71 -14.90 14.54
CA ARG A 86 -8.75 -15.58 15.44
C ARG A 86 -8.93 -17.09 15.47
N ALA A 87 -10.18 -17.56 15.47
CA ALA A 87 -10.47 -18.98 15.48
C ALA A 87 -10.09 -19.70 14.17
N ARG A 88 -10.01 -18.98 13.04
CA ARG A 88 -9.81 -19.56 11.70
C ARG A 88 -8.40 -19.42 11.16
N ARG A 89 -7.61 -18.50 11.71
CA ARG A 89 -6.26 -18.17 11.25
C ARG A 89 -5.20 -18.77 12.17
N ARG A 90 -4.02 -19.07 11.62
CA ARG A 90 -2.87 -19.46 12.44
C ARG A 90 -2.38 -18.24 13.21
N ASP A 91 -2.34 -18.34 14.53
CA ASP A 91 -1.83 -17.29 15.41
C ASP A 91 -0.30 -17.33 15.46
N LEU A 92 0.34 -16.23 15.06
CA LEU A 92 1.78 -16.02 15.10
C LEU A 92 2.14 -14.78 15.94
N THR A 93 1.22 -14.28 16.76
CA THR A 93 1.40 -13.05 17.56
C THR A 93 2.48 -13.15 18.63
N SER A 94 2.94 -14.37 18.95
CA SER A 94 4.07 -14.62 19.84
C SER A 94 5.43 -14.70 19.15
N GLU A 95 5.48 -14.76 17.82
CA GLU A 95 6.72 -14.85 17.07
C GLU A 95 7.39 -13.46 16.95
N CYS A 96 8.72 -13.43 16.83
CA CYS A 96 9.47 -12.20 16.61
C CYS A 96 9.35 -11.75 15.14
N ILE A 97 8.27 -11.03 14.82
CA ILE A 97 7.97 -10.54 13.48
C ILE A 97 8.26 -9.03 13.40
N PHE A 98 8.86 -8.56 12.32
CA PHE A 98 9.19 -7.14 12.13
C PHE A 98 9.08 -6.72 10.66
N THR A 99 8.94 -5.41 10.40
CA THR A 99 9.00 -4.83 9.05
C THR A 99 10.33 -4.08 8.86
N ILE A 100 10.80 -3.97 7.61
CA ILE A 100 11.99 -3.17 7.24
C ILE A 100 11.66 -2.34 6.00
N ASP A 101 11.59 -1.02 6.18
CA ASP A 101 11.07 -0.12 5.15
C ASP A 101 11.90 1.17 5.02
N PRO A 102 11.68 1.99 3.98
CA PRO A 102 12.16 3.37 4.00
C PRO A 102 11.59 4.14 5.20
N THR A 103 12.35 5.12 5.71
CA THR A 103 11.93 5.97 6.84
C THR A 103 10.62 6.72 6.60
N THR A 104 10.26 6.94 5.34
CA THR A 104 9.04 7.63 4.92
C THR A 104 7.84 6.72 4.70
N ALA A 105 7.98 5.40 4.84
CA ALA A 105 6.92 4.43 4.56
C ALA A 105 5.77 4.53 5.58
N LYS A 106 4.54 4.40 5.08
CA LYS A 106 3.31 4.44 5.88
C LYS A 106 2.45 3.18 5.70
N ASP A 107 2.46 2.69 4.49
CA ASP A 107 1.92 1.45 3.96
C ASP A 107 2.97 0.35 4.12
N LEU A 108 2.92 -0.36 5.26
CA LEU A 108 3.82 -1.48 5.54
C LEU A 108 3.10 -2.77 5.12
N ASP A 109 3.43 -3.28 3.94
CA ASP A 109 2.70 -4.39 3.33
C ASP A 109 3.30 -5.76 3.67
N ASP A 110 4.60 -5.81 3.98
CA ASP A 110 5.34 -7.04 4.27
C ASP A 110 6.03 -7.01 5.65
N ALA A 111 6.08 -8.18 6.27
CA ALA A 111 6.82 -8.43 7.49
C ALA A 111 7.55 -9.76 7.42
N LEU A 112 8.61 -9.89 8.20
CA LEU A 112 9.52 -11.03 8.19
C LEU A 112 9.67 -11.60 9.59
N HIS A 113 9.90 -12.91 9.67
CA HIS A 113 10.55 -13.52 10.84
C HIS A 113 11.59 -14.54 10.42
N ILE A 114 12.53 -14.79 11.33
CA ILE A 114 13.46 -15.89 11.27
C ILE A 114 13.58 -16.52 12.67
N LYS A 115 13.42 -17.84 12.74
CA LYS A 115 13.42 -18.60 13.99
C LYS A 115 14.35 -19.80 13.89
N PRO A 116 15.42 -19.88 14.69
CA PRO A 116 16.27 -21.06 14.74
C PRO A 116 15.47 -22.28 15.22
N LEU A 117 15.56 -23.39 14.49
CA LEU A 117 14.94 -24.67 14.85
C LEU A 117 15.91 -25.64 15.55
N GLY A 118 17.19 -25.28 15.62
CA GLY A 118 18.27 -26.18 15.99
C GLY A 118 18.92 -26.84 14.77
N ASP A 119 20.08 -27.46 14.97
CA ASP A 119 20.83 -28.21 13.95
C ASP A 119 21.18 -27.42 12.67
N GLY A 120 21.35 -26.09 12.81
CA GLY A 120 21.65 -25.22 11.67
C GLY A 120 20.45 -24.92 10.76
N ARG A 121 19.23 -25.24 11.18
CA ARG A 121 17.99 -24.95 10.44
C ARG A 121 17.25 -23.74 10.99
N PHE A 122 16.54 -23.05 10.10
CA PHE A 122 15.76 -21.85 10.39
C PHE A 122 14.37 -21.96 9.77
N GLU A 123 13.34 -21.67 10.53
CA GLU A 123 12.02 -21.33 10.00
C GLU A 123 12.04 -19.86 9.58
N VAL A 124 11.68 -19.59 8.33
CA VAL A 124 11.60 -18.25 7.75
C VAL A 124 10.18 -18.01 7.28
N GLY A 125 9.63 -16.86 7.63
CA GLY A 125 8.29 -16.47 7.19
C GLY A 125 8.28 -15.09 6.56
N VAL A 126 7.52 -14.98 5.47
CA VAL A 126 7.08 -13.73 4.86
C VAL A 126 5.59 -13.59 5.12
N HIS A 127 5.18 -12.46 5.66
CA HIS A 127 3.81 -12.16 6.04
C HIS A 127 3.34 -10.91 5.29
N ILE A 128 2.36 -11.06 4.41
CA ILE A 128 1.80 -9.98 3.61
C ILE A 128 0.48 -9.52 4.22
N ALA A 129 0.23 -8.22 4.31
CA ALA A 129 -1.03 -7.66 4.77
C ALA A 129 -2.23 -8.28 4.02
N ASP A 130 -3.23 -8.78 4.75
CA ASP A 130 -4.40 -9.42 4.13
C ASP A 130 -5.44 -8.39 3.66
N VAL A 131 -5.09 -7.60 2.65
CA VAL A 131 -5.97 -6.62 2.01
C VAL A 131 -7.26 -7.28 1.49
N SER A 132 -7.19 -8.54 1.08
CA SER A 132 -8.33 -9.31 0.55
C SER A 132 -9.45 -9.54 1.57
N HIS A 133 -9.15 -9.39 2.87
CA HIS A 133 -10.17 -9.42 3.91
C HIS A 133 -11.07 -8.17 3.88
N PHE A 134 -10.49 -7.01 3.55
CA PHE A 134 -11.19 -5.72 3.57
C PHE A 134 -11.76 -5.32 2.21
N VAL A 135 -11.12 -5.77 1.12
CA VAL A 135 -11.53 -5.44 -0.26
C VAL A 135 -12.15 -6.67 -0.89
N THR A 136 -13.48 -6.68 -0.98
CA THR A 136 -14.23 -7.81 -1.54
C THR A 136 -14.50 -7.63 -3.03
N PRO A 137 -14.46 -8.68 -3.86
CA PRO A 137 -14.71 -8.56 -5.30
C PRO A 137 -16.07 -7.92 -5.60
N GLY A 138 -16.07 -6.89 -6.45
CA GLY A 138 -17.29 -6.16 -6.83
C GLY A 138 -17.76 -5.10 -5.83
N SER A 139 -17.02 -4.83 -4.75
CA SER A 139 -17.30 -3.69 -3.87
C SER A 139 -16.90 -2.35 -4.51
N ALA A 140 -17.38 -1.22 -3.95
CA ALA A 140 -17.01 0.09 -4.45
C ALA A 140 -15.51 0.36 -4.27
N VAL A 141 -14.91 -0.14 -3.19
CA VAL A 141 -13.46 -0.08 -2.97
C VAL A 141 -12.72 -0.91 -4.03
N ASP A 142 -13.19 -2.11 -4.37
CA ASP A 142 -12.61 -2.96 -5.42
C ASP A 142 -12.69 -2.30 -6.82
N GLU A 143 -13.85 -1.75 -7.18
CA GLU A 143 -14.01 -1.03 -8.45
C GLU A 143 -13.05 0.16 -8.56
N GLU A 144 -12.92 0.93 -7.49
CA GLU A 144 -12.01 2.06 -7.42
C GLU A 144 -10.54 1.62 -7.46
N ALA A 145 -10.18 0.55 -6.75
CA ALA A 145 -8.84 -0.04 -6.77
C ALA A 145 -8.48 -0.54 -8.17
N ARG A 146 -9.40 -1.24 -8.86
CA ARG A 146 -9.23 -1.68 -10.25
C ARG A 146 -9.02 -0.51 -11.20
N ARG A 147 -9.75 0.58 -11.00
CA ARG A 147 -9.65 1.79 -11.82
C ARG A 147 -8.32 2.53 -11.61
N ARG A 148 -7.83 2.62 -10.37
CA ARG A 148 -6.54 3.25 -10.04
C ARG A 148 -5.34 2.33 -10.36
N CYS A 149 -5.53 1.02 -10.29
CA CYS A 149 -4.57 -0.07 -10.54
C CYS A 149 -3.35 -0.12 -9.61
N THR A 150 -2.74 1.02 -9.28
CA THR A 150 -1.53 1.10 -8.45
C THR A 150 -1.44 2.44 -7.73
N SER A 151 -0.70 2.48 -6.63
CA SER A 151 -0.34 3.73 -5.96
C SER A 151 0.74 4.44 -6.77
N THR A 152 0.56 5.73 -7.06
CA THR A 152 1.55 6.54 -7.78
C THR A 152 2.41 7.33 -6.78
N TYR A 153 3.69 6.99 -6.68
CA TYR A 153 4.66 7.69 -5.84
C TYR A 153 5.29 8.85 -6.61
N LEU A 154 5.01 10.08 -6.18
CA LEU A 154 5.65 11.29 -6.68
C LEU A 154 6.67 11.76 -5.65
N VAL A 155 7.58 12.65 -6.07
CA VAL A 155 8.61 13.21 -5.18
C VAL A 155 8.00 13.88 -3.94
N THR A 156 6.84 14.53 -4.07
CA THR A 156 6.24 15.33 -3.00
C THR A 156 5.06 14.65 -2.29
N ARG A 157 4.43 13.65 -2.91
CA ARG A 157 3.24 12.98 -2.36
C ARG A 157 2.98 11.63 -3.02
N VAL A 158 2.15 10.82 -2.38
CA VAL A 158 1.63 9.57 -2.95
C VAL A 158 0.17 9.80 -3.35
N ILE A 159 -0.22 9.29 -4.51
CA ILE A 159 -1.63 9.15 -4.91
C ILE A 159 -2.00 7.69 -4.63
N PRO A 160 -2.79 7.40 -3.59
CA PRO A 160 -2.98 6.04 -3.13
C PRO A 160 -4.01 5.29 -3.98
N MET A 161 -3.76 4.00 -4.17
CA MET A 161 -4.73 3.07 -4.80
C MET A 161 -5.93 2.83 -3.90
N LEU A 162 -5.72 2.60 -2.60
CA LEU A 162 -6.77 2.35 -1.63
C LEU A 162 -6.92 3.55 -0.67
N PRO A 163 -8.08 3.71 -0.02
CA PRO A 163 -8.29 4.75 0.98
C PRO A 163 -7.27 4.69 2.13
N PRO A 164 -6.82 5.84 2.68
CA PRO A 164 -5.80 5.87 3.74
C PRO A 164 -6.13 5.03 4.98
N ILE A 165 -7.42 4.89 5.33
CA ILE A 165 -7.87 4.01 6.42
C ILE A 165 -7.45 2.55 6.20
N LEU A 166 -7.44 2.07 4.96
CA LEU A 166 -6.95 0.73 4.63
C LEU A 166 -5.42 0.72 4.59
N CYS A 167 -4.82 1.58 3.76
CA CYS A 167 -3.38 1.57 3.49
C CYS A 167 -2.51 1.89 4.69
N GLU A 168 -2.82 2.94 5.46
CA GLU A 168 -1.91 3.44 6.50
C GLU A 168 -2.20 2.83 7.88
N GLU A 169 -3.36 2.16 8.03
CA GLU A 169 -3.86 1.78 9.35
C GLU A 169 -4.29 0.31 9.47
N LEU A 170 -5.35 -0.10 8.77
CA LEU A 170 -5.95 -1.43 8.95
C LEU A 170 -5.10 -2.54 8.32
N CYS A 171 -4.58 -2.32 7.12
CA CYS A 171 -3.74 -3.27 6.41
C CYS A 171 -2.27 -3.11 6.80
N SER A 172 -1.80 -1.88 7.02
CA SER A 172 -0.40 -1.62 7.39
C SER A 172 0.00 -2.39 8.65
N LEU A 173 1.09 -3.13 8.53
CA LEU A 173 1.67 -4.02 9.54
C LEU A 173 2.40 -3.26 10.65
N ASN A 174 1.71 -2.27 11.21
CA ASN A 174 2.19 -1.39 12.28
C ASN A 174 2.59 -2.18 13.54
N PRO A 175 3.62 -1.71 14.28
CA PRO A 175 4.16 -2.44 15.42
C PRO A 175 3.20 -2.44 16.61
N ASN A 176 3.25 -3.52 17.40
CA ASN A 176 2.50 -3.74 18.64
C ASN A 176 0.97 -3.78 18.48
N VAL A 177 0.48 -4.07 17.27
CA VAL A 177 -0.96 -4.25 17.00
C VAL A 177 -1.18 -5.53 16.22
N ASP A 178 -2.25 -6.26 16.53
CA ASP A 178 -2.61 -7.47 15.78
C ASP A 178 -3.10 -7.10 14.39
N ARG A 179 -2.58 -7.80 13.39
CA ARG A 179 -2.91 -7.59 11.99
C ARG A 179 -3.19 -8.90 11.29
N LEU A 180 -4.15 -8.85 10.37
CA LEU A 180 -4.47 -9.96 9.49
C LEU A 180 -3.41 -10.02 8.39
N ALA A 181 -2.84 -11.21 8.17
CA ALA A 181 -1.86 -11.44 7.15
C ALA A 181 -2.14 -12.71 6.35
N PHE A 182 -1.53 -12.81 5.18
CA PHE A 182 -1.36 -14.02 4.42
C PHE A 182 0.13 -14.35 4.41
N SER A 183 0.49 -15.56 4.84
CA SER A 183 1.89 -15.91 5.08
C SER A 183 2.35 -17.06 4.20
N CYS A 184 3.64 -17.02 3.86
CA CYS A 184 4.42 -18.12 3.32
C CYS A 184 5.52 -18.44 4.33
N ILE A 185 5.62 -19.68 4.80
CA ILE A 185 6.57 -20.12 5.82
C ILE A 185 7.29 -21.37 5.34
N TRP A 186 8.62 -21.37 5.41
CA TRP A 186 9.44 -22.51 4.98
C TRP A 186 10.64 -22.71 5.91
N VAL A 187 11.27 -23.87 5.80
CA VAL A 187 12.51 -24.19 6.52
C VAL A 187 13.68 -24.09 5.55
N MET A 188 14.76 -23.47 6.00
CA MET A 188 16.03 -23.39 5.28
C MET A 188 17.21 -23.78 6.17
N ASN A 189 18.29 -24.26 5.55
CA ASN A 189 19.56 -24.47 6.22
C ASN A 189 20.39 -23.18 6.30
N ASP A 190 21.55 -23.26 6.96
CA ASP A 190 22.49 -22.14 7.16
C ASP A 190 23.10 -21.58 5.86
N LYS A 191 22.91 -22.26 4.73
CA LYS A 191 23.32 -21.80 3.39
C LYS A 191 22.19 -21.13 2.62
N GLY A 192 21.00 -21.04 3.21
CA GLY A 192 19.80 -20.50 2.56
C GLY A 192 19.15 -21.47 1.56
N GLU A 193 19.52 -22.75 1.59
CA GLU A 193 18.85 -23.77 0.79
C GLU A 193 17.56 -24.19 1.49
N MET A 194 16.44 -24.14 0.77
CA MET A 194 15.16 -24.60 1.30
C MET A 194 15.18 -26.12 1.47
N GLU A 195 14.60 -26.60 2.56
CA GLU A 195 14.35 -28.04 2.75
C GLU A 195 13.40 -28.56 1.66
N PRO A 196 13.44 -29.86 1.31
CA PRO A 196 12.62 -30.42 0.24
C PRO A 196 11.10 -30.35 0.46
N ASP A 197 10.66 -30.09 1.70
CA ASP A 197 9.25 -29.94 2.03
C ASP A 197 8.66 -28.66 1.42
N GLU A 198 7.39 -28.73 1.01
CA GLU A 198 6.72 -27.54 0.45
C GLU A 198 6.56 -26.45 1.52
N PRO A 199 6.70 -25.16 1.15
CA PRO A 199 6.35 -24.06 2.02
C PRO A 199 4.89 -24.15 2.49
N TRP A 200 4.65 -23.80 3.74
CA TRP A 200 3.30 -23.62 4.26
C TRP A 200 2.74 -22.27 3.82
N TYR A 201 1.55 -22.28 3.24
CA TYR A 201 0.79 -21.09 2.87
C TYR A 201 -0.49 -21.00 3.66
N GLY A 202 -0.85 -19.82 4.14
CA GLY A 202 -2.15 -19.63 4.79
C GLY A 202 -2.37 -18.27 5.42
N ARG A 203 -3.61 -18.04 5.83
CA ARG A 203 -4.01 -16.84 6.57
C ARG A 203 -3.55 -16.93 8.02
N THR A 204 -2.97 -15.85 8.51
CA THR A 204 -2.38 -15.73 9.84
C THR A 204 -2.84 -14.46 10.53
N ILE A 205 -2.57 -14.40 11.83
CA ILE A 205 -2.60 -13.17 12.62
C ILE A 205 -1.20 -12.96 13.15
N ILE A 206 -0.66 -11.76 12.93
CA ILE A 206 0.70 -11.40 13.33
C ILE A 206 0.64 -10.17 14.25
N ARG A 207 1.70 -9.98 15.02
CA ARG A 207 1.96 -8.75 15.76
C ARG A 207 3.42 -8.36 15.57
N CYS A 208 3.67 -7.34 14.76
CA CYS A 208 5.03 -6.87 14.52
C CYS A 208 5.60 -6.30 15.84
N CYS A 209 6.75 -6.77 16.30
CA CYS A 209 7.43 -6.24 17.49
C CYS A 209 8.18 -4.94 17.18
N ALA A 210 8.56 -4.72 15.92
CA ALA A 210 9.31 -3.54 15.48
C ALA A 210 8.94 -3.11 14.05
N LYS A 211 9.05 -1.80 13.81
CA LYS A 211 9.11 -1.17 12.49
C LYS A 211 10.53 -0.64 12.32
N LEU A 212 11.34 -1.29 11.50
CA LEU A 212 12.73 -0.90 11.27
C LEU A 212 12.83 -0.07 9.99
N ASP A 213 13.78 0.85 9.97
CA ASP A 213 14.25 1.45 8.74
C ASP A 213 15.54 0.78 8.24
N TYR A 214 15.84 0.91 6.94
CA TYR A 214 17.05 0.32 6.37
C TYR A 214 18.34 0.71 7.11
N PRO A 215 18.58 1.99 7.48
CA PRO A 215 19.75 2.35 8.27
C PRO A 215 19.81 1.62 9.61
N THR A 216 18.72 1.50 10.35
CA THR A 216 18.67 0.82 11.64
C THR A 216 18.95 -0.67 11.48
N ALA A 217 18.33 -1.33 10.50
CA ALA A 217 18.58 -2.73 10.19
C ALA A 217 20.07 -2.96 9.82
N GLN A 218 20.66 -2.05 9.04
CA GLN A 218 22.09 -2.09 8.70
C GLN A 218 22.98 -1.99 9.94
N HIS A 219 22.69 -1.03 10.83
CA HIS A 219 23.44 -0.87 12.08
C HIS A 219 23.33 -2.10 13.00
N MET A 220 22.18 -2.78 13.02
CA MET A 220 22.01 -4.05 13.74
C MET A 220 22.88 -5.16 13.13
N ILE A 221 22.93 -5.28 11.80
CA ILE A 221 23.77 -6.26 11.09
C ILE A 221 25.25 -6.00 11.37
N GLU A 222 25.67 -4.74 11.41
CA GLU A 222 27.04 -4.32 11.70
C GLU A 222 27.41 -4.42 13.20
N GLY A 223 26.45 -4.71 14.07
CA GLY A 223 26.66 -4.79 15.53
C GLY A 223 26.92 -3.45 16.21
N THR A 224 26.54 -2.33 15.57
CA THR A 224 26.71 -0.98 16.12
C THR A 224 25.55 -0.55 17.02
N ILE A 225 24.41 -1.26 16.93
CA ILE A 225 23.29 -1.19 17.88
C ILE A 225 23.17 -2.56 18.56
N PRO A 226 23.09 -2.63 19.90
CA PRO A 226 22.83 -3.89 20.60
C PRO A 226 21.45 -4.44 20.22
N VAL A 227 21.40 -5.68 19.74
CA VAL A 227 20.17 -6.43 19.57
C VAL A 227 19.90 -7.13 20.91
N ALA A 228 18.81 -6.76 21.59
CA ALA A 228 18.42 -7.29 22.90
C ALA A 228 17.49 -8.51 22.77
#